data_AF-A0A1T5FE40-F1
#
_entry.id   AF-A0A1T5FE40-F1
#
_cell.length_a   1.000
_cell.length_b   1.000
_cell.length_c   1.000
_cell.angle_alpha   90.00
_cell.angle_beta   90.00
_cell.angle_gamma   90.00
#
_symmetry.space_group_name_H-M   'P 1'
#
loop_
_entity.id
_entity.type
_entity.pdbx_description
1 polymer ?
#
loop_
_entity_poly.entity_id
_entity_poly.type
_entity_poly.pdbx_seq_one_letter_code
_entity_poly.pdbx_strand_id
1 'polypeptide(L)' 'MTTLFINTEDQTVLKAVKALLTGFKVTFEEASDKEYDPEFVSMVQEGEKQIKAGKTVKLKEGESIWNLVSSK' A
#
# COMPACT_ATOMS: atom_id res chain seq x y z
N MET A 1 17.78 17.32 4.92
CA MET A 1 16.60 17.37 4.04
C MET A 1 15.38 17.44 4.93
N THR A 2 14.48 18.37 4.65
CA THR A 2 13.30 18.60 5.49
C THR A 2 12.07 18.36 4.62
N THR A 3 11.21 17.44 5.03
CA THR A 3 10.01 17.05 4.29
C THR A 3 8.78 17.58 5.02
N LEU A 4 7.86 18.17 4.27
CA LEU A 4 6.59 18.69 4.79
C LEU A 4 5.45 17.81 4.26
N PHE A 5 4.61 17.30 5.17
CA PHE A 5 3.40 16.56 4.83
C PHE A 5 2.18 17.46 5.01
N ILE A 6 1.32 17.51 3.98
CA ILE A 6 0.09 18.30 4.00
C ILE A 6 -1.07 17.33 3.76
N ASN A 7 -1.80 17.01 4.84
CA ASN A 7 -2.98 16.14 4.77
C ASN A 7 -4.23 17.02 4.68
N THR A 8 -4.97 16.91 3.59
CA THR A 8 -6.22 17.65 3.39
C THR A 8 -7.18 16.85 2.51
N GLU A 9 -8.46 16.88 2.86
CA GLU A 9 -9.54 16.26 2.07
C GLU A 9 -10.17 17.28 1.08
N ASP A 10 -9.82 18.57 1.20
CA ASP A 10 -10.37 19.65 0.38
C ASP A 10 -9.52 19.92 -0.86
N GLN A 11 -10.09 19.64 -2.04
CA GLN A 11 -9.44 19.85 -3.33
C GLN A 11 -9.11 21.32 -3.62
N THR A 12 -9.85 22.25 -3.03
CA THR A 12 -9.63 23.70 -3.16
C THR A 12 -8.35 24.12 -2.46
N VAL A 13 -8.13 23.60 -1.24
CA VAL A 13 -6.91 23.84 -0.45
C VAL A 13 -5.70 23.25 -1.18
N LEU A 14 -5.83 22.03 -1.69
CA LEU A 14 -4.77 21.36 -2.46
C LEU A 14 -4.34 22.19 -3.68
N LYS A 15 -5.30 22.74 -4.44
CA LYS A 15 -5.03 23.58 -5.61
C LYS A 15 -4.31 24.88 -5.25
N ALA A 16 -4.73 25.53 -4.16
CA ALA A 16 -4.09 26.77 -3.68
C ALA A 16 -2.64 26.51 -3.25
N VAL A 17 -2.40 25.42 -2.51
CA VAL A 17 -1.06 25.03 -2.06
C VAL A 17 -0.15 24.71 -3.26
N LYS A 18 -0.64 23.94 -4.25
CA LYS A 18 0.13 23.63 -5.47
C LYS A 18 0.52 24.89 -6.24
N ALA A 19 -0.41 25.83 -6.40
CA ALA A 19 -0.14 27.10 -7.08
C ALA A 19 0.93 27.92 -6.35
N LEU A 20 0.86 27.95 -5.02
CA LEU A 20 1.84 28.62 -4.18
C LEU A 20 3.23 27.98 -4.31
N LEU A 21 3.33 26.66 -4.15
CA LEU A 21 4.59 25.90 -4.28
C LEU A 21 5.22 26.05 -5.68
N THR A 22 4.39 26.04 -6.72
CA THR A 22 4.84 26.27 -8.11
C THR A 22 5.41 27.67 -8.28
N GLY A 23 4.77 28.69 -7.68
CA GLY A 23 5.28 30.07 -7.69
C GLY A 23 6.65 30.22 -7.04
N PHE A 24 6.93 29.42 -6.01
CA PHE A 24 8.23 29.35 -5.35
C PHE A 24 9.25 28.42 -6.05
N LYS A 25 8.89 27.83 -7.19
CA LYS A 25 9.70 26.84 -7.92
C LYS A 25 10.09 25.63 -7.06
N VAL A 26 9.22 25.25 -6.12
CA VAL A 26 9.40 24.07 -5.28
C VAL A 26 8.83 22.86 -6.00
N THR A 27 9.63 21.80 -6.15
CA THR A 27 9.16 20.50 -6.63
C THR A 27 8.42 19.78 -5.52
N PHE A 28 7.24 19.24 -5.82
CA PHE A 28 6.43 18.47 -4.88
C PHE A 28 5.99 17.15 -5.52
N GLU A 29 5.77 16.14 -4.68
CA GLU A 29 5.24 14.84 -5.08
C GLU A 29 3.88 14.66 -4.42
N GLU A 30 2.90 14.23 -5.19
CA GLU A 30 1.59 13.87 -4.66
C GLU A 30 1.62 12.39 -4.31
N ALA A 31 1.70 12.12 -3.01
CA ALA A 31 1.34 10.82 -2.50
C ALA A 31 -0.19 10.75 -2.47
N SER A 32 -0.80 10.35 -3.59
CA SER A 32 -2.12 9.72 -3.50
C SER A 32 -1.94 8.49 -2.61
N ASP A 33 -2.85 8.23 -1.67
CA ASP A 33 -2.97 6.91 -1.06
C ASP A 33 -2.97 5.92 -2.23
N LYS A 34 -1.85 5.23 -2.41
CA LYS A 34 -1.68 4.34 -3.54
C LYS A 34 -2.73 3.27 -3.33
N GLU A 35 -3.79 3.30 -4.14
CA GLU A 35 -4.67 2.14 -4.24
C GLU A 35 -3.75 0.94 -4.41
N TYR A 36 -3.97 -0.07 -3.55
CA TYR A 36 -3.17 -1.29 -3.61
C TYR A 36 -3.17 -1.80 -5.03
N ASP A 37 -2.02 -2.28 -5.49
CA ASP A 37 -1.89 -2.83 -6.83
C ASP A 37 -3.04 -3.84 -7.09
N PRO A 38 -3.77 -3.74 -8.21
CA PRO A 38 -4.92 -4.59 -8.47
C PRO A 38 -4.58 -6.09 -8.46
N GLU A 39 -3.37 -6.48 -8.88
CA GLU A 39 -2.93 -7.87 -8.80
C GLU A 39 -2.73 -8.29 -7.34
N PHE A 40 -2.15 -7.42 -6.50
CA PHE A 40 -2.05 -7.68 -5.06
C PHE A 40 -3.43 -7.86 -4.41
N VAL A 41 -4.40 -7.00 -4.73
CA VAL A 41 -5.78 -7.15 -4.23
C VAL A 41 -6.40 -8.48 -4.69
N SER A 42 -6.18 -8.85 -5.95
CA SER A 42 -6.66 -10.11 -6.50
C SER A 42 -6.05 -11.33 -5.77
N MET A 43 -4.75 -11.30 -5.48
CA MET A 43 -4.06 -12.35 -4.72
C MET A 43 -4.65 -12.52 -3.32
N VAL A 44 -4.93 -11.41 -2.62
CA VAL A 44 -5.53 -11.46 -1.28
C VAL A 44 -6.93 -12.08 -1.34
N GLN A 45 -7.76 -11.65 -2.28
CA GLN A 45 -9.11 -12.19 -2.47
C GLN A 45 -9.09 -13.70 -2.80
N GLU A 46 -8.13 -14.14 -3.60
CA GLU A 46 -7.95 -15.56 -3.90
C GLU A 46 -7.52 -16.34 -2.65
N GLY A 47 -6.62 -15.78 -1.84
CA GLY A 47 -6.25 -16.33 -0.53
C GLY A 47 -7.45 -16.53 0.40
N GLU A 48 -8.35 -15.54 0.47
CA GLU A 48 -9.58 -15.67 1.26
C GLU A 48 -10.49 -16.82 0.79
N LYS A 49 -10.62 -17.02 -0.52
CA LYS A 49 -11.38 -18.14 -1.07
C LYS A 49 -10.73 -19.48 -0.70
N GLN A 50 -9.41 -19.58 -0.75
CA GLN A 50 -8.67 -20.79 -0.40
C GLN A 50 -8.81 -21.12 1.09
N ILE A 51 -8.79 -20.11 1.97
CA ILE A 51 -9.06 -20.28 3.41
C ILE A 51 -10.47 -20.82 3.64
N LYS A 52 -11.49 -20.22 2.99
CA LYS A 52 -12.88 -20.68 3.08
C LYS A 52 -13.08 -22.10 2.55
N ALA A 53 -12.31 -22.48 1.53
CA ALA A 53 -12.29 -23.83 0.98
C ALA A 53 -11.47 -24.84 1.83
N GLY A 54 -10.89 -24.42 2.95
CA GLY A 54 -10.10 -25.28 3.84
C GLY A 54 -8.71 -25.63 3.31
N LYS A 55 -8.21 -24.93 2.29
CA LYS A 55 -6.85 -25.10 1.73
C LYS A 55 -5.82 -24.36 2.59
N THR A 56 -5.74 -24.73 3.87
CA THR A 56 -4.82 -24.12 4.83
C THR A 56 -3.81 -25.15 5.34
N VAL A 57 -2.63 -24.68 5.71
CA VAL A 57 -1.60 -25.49 6.36
C VAL A 57 -1.48 -25.04 7.81
N LYS A 58 -1.54 -25.98 8.75
CA LYS A 58 -1.26 -25.71 10.15
C LYS A 58 0.25 -25.81 10.38
N LEU A 59 0.84 -24.75 10.88
CA LEU A 59 2.23 -24.73 11.33
C LEU A 59 2.31 -25.24 12.75
N LYS A 60 3.31 -26.07 13.05
CA LYS A 60 3.64 -26.44 14.44
C LYS A 60 4.44 -25.31 15.10
N GLU A 61 4.42 -25.26 16.43
CA GLU A 61 5.25 -24.31 17.18
C GLU A 61 6.74 -24.52 16.84
N GLY A 62 7.42 -23.44 16.46
CA GLY A 62 8.81 -23.46 15.99
C GLY A 62 9.00 -23.73 14.49
N GLU A 63 7.94 -23.99 13.73
CA GLU A 63 8.00 -24.19 12.28
C GLU A 63 7.92 -22.84 11.54
N SER A 64 8.89 -22.57 10.66
CA SER A 64 8.95 -21.32 9.90
C SER A 64 8.17 -21.42 8.59
N ILE A 65 7.32 -20.43 8.32
CA ILE A 65 6.57 -20.28 7.07
C ILE A 65 7.51 -20.19 5.85
N TRP A 66 8.72 -19.68 6.05
CA TRP A 66 9.72 -19.51 4.98
C TRP A 66 10.34 -20.83 4.51
N ASN A 67 10.31 -21.87 5.34
CA ASN A 67 10.81 -23.19 4.98
C ASN A 67 9.83 -23.97 4.09
N LEU A 68 8.55 -23.60 4.10
CA LEU A 68 7.53 -24.23 3.26
C LEU A 68 7.60 -23.78 1.79
N VAL A 69 8.05 -22.55 1.56
CA VAL A 69 8.09 -21.94 0.22
C VAL A 69 9.40 -22.27 -0.51
N SER A 70 10.50 -22.46 0.23
CA SER A 70 11.83 -22.75 -0.32
C SER A 70 12.09 -24.22 -0.66
N SER A 71 11.13 -25.12 -0.39
CA SER A 71 11.25 -26.56 -0.63
C SER A 71 10.65 -27.02 -1.98
N LYS A 72 10.48 -26.12 -2.95
CA LYS A 72 9.97 -26.42 -4.29
C LYS A 72 11.01 -26.20 -5.37
#